data_AF-A0A8H3BZF4-F1
#
_entry.id   AF-A0A8H3BZF4-F1
#
_cell.length_a   1.000
_cell.length_b   1.000
_cell.length_c   1.000
_cell.angle_alpha   90.00
_cell.angle_beta   90.00
_cell.angle_gamma   90.00
#
_symmetry.space_group_name_H-M   'P 1'
#
loop_
_entity.id
_entity.type
_entity.pdbx_description
1 polymer ?
#
loop_
_entity_poly.entity_id
_entity_poly.type
_entity_poly.pdbx_seq_one_letter_code
_entity_poly.pdbx_strand_id
1 'polypeptide(L)'
;MHSGFFEDMLSIPSNDDTEGTESNPMNVPHELCTDQSFTILCKFMYPKRMGYFLNVLAYDIDIWGHVLKATDALQMTDTRTIILDRLQGHEVNTSNAVKFLQICMDYEETPRCLIFKCLTILAYRRQRITPEEVGALGEKGTYLVNYTRERVLLTLALMATGGPLELEGEAKRLLSLGDRRFAILRRVIDNISASDRHARKTDADAPNIFQLCYYPTLCDSCARQEASNQRLFKLVFDKVVMSCVDELIQVPDTLGAHMSLKD
;
A
#
# COMPACT_ATOMS: atom_id res chain seq x y z
N MET A 1 12.62 -25.79 0.90
CA MET A 1 13.72 -25.67 -0.09
C MET A 1 13.86 -24.20 -0.40
N HIS A 2 15.06 -23.63 -0.39
CA HIS A 2 15.20 -22.17 -0.24
C HIS A 2 15.13 -21.37 -1.55
N SER A 3 15.37 -22.00 -2.71
CA SER A 3 15.33 -21.37 -4.04
C SER A 3 15.17 -22.43 -5.13
N GLY A 4 14.14 -22.31 -5.96
CA GLY A 4 13.94 -23.18 -7.13
C GLY A 4 15.00 -22.97 -8.21
N PHE A 5 15.47 -21.72 -8.39
CA PHE A 5 16.54 -21.39 -9.33
C PHE A 5 17.83 -22.19 -9.07
N PHE A 6 18.28 -22.28 -7.82
CA PHE A 6 19.47 -23.04 -7.47
C PHE A 6 19.24 -24.56 -7.56
N GLU A 7 18.01 -25.04 -7.32
CA GLU A 7 17.69 -26.46 -7.54
C GLU A 7 17.77 -26.81 -9.02
N ASP A 8 17.14 -26.02 -9.89
CA ASP A 8 17.17 -26.21 -11.35
C ASP A 8 18.61 -26.17 -11.87
N MET A 9 19.37 -25.15 -11.48
CA MET A 9 20.75 -24.99 -11.92
C MET A 9 21.65 -26.16 -11.47
N LEU A 10 21.46 -26.69 -10.25
CA LEU A 10 22.28 -27.80 -9.74
C LEU A 10 21.79 -29.19 -10.18
N SER A 11 20.54 -29.30 -10.64
CA SER A 11 19.94 -30.58 -11.05
C SER A 11 20.07 -30.87 -12.55
N ILE A 12 20.27 -29.84 -13.38
CA ILE A 12 20.55 -30.01 -14.80
C ILE A 12 22.00 -30.53 -14.94
N PRO A 13 22.23 -31.69 -15.59
CA PRO A 13 23.57 -32.15 -15.87
C PRO A 13 24.29 -31.13 -16.74
N SER A 14 25.23 -30.41 -16.14
CA SER A 14 26.13 -29.54 -16.88
C SER A 14 27.06 -30.40 -17.72
N ASN A 15 27.25 -30.04 -19.00
CA ASN A 15 28.31 -30.62 -19.82
C ASN A 15 29.71 -30.11 -19.39
N ASP A 16 29.77 -29.18 -18.44
CA ASP A 16 30.97 -28.65 -17.81
C ASP A 16 31.08 -29.20 -16.37
N ASP A 17 31.97 -30.17 -16.18
CA ASP A 17 32.25 -30.79 -14.89
C ASP A 17 33.02 -29.88 -13.91
N THR A 18 33.40 -28.68 -14.36
CA THR A 18 34.10 -27.69 -13.54
C THR A 18 33.18 -26.59 -13.00
N GLU A 19 31.94 -26.48 -13.46
CA GLU A 19 30.99 -25.46 -13.01
C GLU A 19 30.68 -25.61 -11.50
N GLY A 20 30.73 -24.49 -10.77
CA GLY A 20 30.56 -24.47 -9.32
C GLY A 20 31.82 -24.79 -8.51
N THR A 21 32.98 -24.98 -9.15
CA THR A 21 34.27 -25.13 -8.47
C THR A 21 34.90 -23.77 -8.12
N GLU A 22 35.94 -23.77 -7.28
CA GLU A 22 36.72 -22.55 -7.00
C GLU A 22 37.31 -21.91 -8.26
N SER A 23 37.70 -22.73 -9.25
CA SER A 23 38.27 -22.28 -10.53
C SER A 23 37.22 -21.82 -11.55
N ASN A 24 35.97 -22.24 -11.40
CA ASN A 24 34.87 -21.89 -12.29
C ASN A 24 33.56 -21.76 -11.48
N PRO A 25 33.43 -20.67 -10.69
CA PRO A 25 32.30 -20.51 -9.80
C PRO A 25 31.01 -20.21 -10.58
N MET A 26 29.87 -20.62 -10.00
CA MET A 26 28.56 -20.26 -10.53
C MET A 26 28.38 -18.74 -10.47
N ASN A 27 28.01 -18.15 -11.61
CA ASN A 27 27.78 -16.72 -11.73
C ASN A 27 26.28 -16.43 -11.80
N VAL A 28 25.77 -15.69 -10.82
CA VAL A 28 24.42 -15.13 -10.89
C VAL A 28 24.52 -13.80 -11.64
N PRO A 29 23.81 -13.63 -12.78
CA PRO A 29 23.80 -12.36 -13.50
C PRO A 29 23.35 -11.21 -12.60
N HIS A 30 24.06 -10.08 -12.69
CA HIS A 30 23.78 -8.91 -11.87
C HIS A 30 22.36 -8.34 -12.12
N GLU A 31 21.83 -8.56 -13.33
CA GLU A 31 20.46 -8.18 -13.71
C GLU A 31 19.39 -8.95 -12.93
N LEU A 32 19.69 -10.18 -12.50
CA LEU A 32 18.77 -11.00 -11.70
C LEU A 32 18.91 -10.71 -10.21
N CYS A 33 20.14 -10.51 -9.73
CA CYS A 33 20.39 -10.27 -8.32
C CYS A 33 21.68 -9.45 -8.14
N THR A 34 21.55 -8.25 -7.58
CA THR A 34 22.72 -7.43 -7.22
C THR A 34 23.46 -8.06 -6.05
N ASP A 35 24.74 -7.72 -5.90
CA ASP A 35 25.57 -8.13 -4.77
C ASP A 35 24.93 -7.79 -3.41
N GLN A 36 24.32 -6.61 -3.31
CA GLN A 36 23.61 -6.15 -2.12
C GLN A 36 22.37 -7.01 -1.83
N SER A 37 21.52 -7.24 -2.83
CA SER A 37 20.32 -8.07 -2.67
C SER A 37 20.70 -9.51 -2.32
N PHE A 38 21.69 -10.07 -3.02
CA PHE A 38 22.18 -11.41 -2.77
C PHE A 38 22.72 -11.56 -1.34
N THR A 39 23.52 -10.61 -0.88
CA THR A 39 24.05 -10.58 0.50
C THR A 39 22.93 -10.55 1.55
N ILE A 40 21.85 -9.80 1.29
CA ILE A 40 20.68 -9.75 2.18
C ILE A 40 19.96 -11.11 2.20
N LEU A 41 19.75 -11.72 1.03
CA LEU A 41 19.13 -13.03 0.91
C LEU A 41 19.95 -14.13 1.60
N CYS A 42 21.28 -14.12 1.46
CA CYS A 42 22.15 -15.03 2.20
C CYS A 42 22.00 -14.90 3.71
N LYS A 43 21.88 -13.67 4.24
CA LYS A 43 21.64 -13.44 5.68
C LYS A 43 20.27 -13.94 6.13
N PHE A 44 19.29 -13.94 5.24
CA PHE A 44 17.96 -14.51 5.51
C PHE A 44 18.00 -16.04 5.56
N MET A 45 18.67 -16.67 4.59
CA MET A 45 18.80 -18.13 4.51
C MET A 45 19.71 -18.71 5.59
N TYR A 46 20.78 -18.00 5.94
CA TYR A 46 21.81 -18.44 6.87
C TYR A 46 21.91 -17.47 8.05
N PRO A 47 20.90 -17.45 8.94
CA PRO A 47 20.90 -16.55 10.08
C PRO A 47 22.03 -16.90 11.05
N LYS A 48 22.64 -15.87 11.67
CA LYS A 48 23.73 -16.05 12.65
C LYS A 48 23.32 -16.91 13.87
N ARG A 49 22.03 -16.98 14.17
CA ARG A 49 21.44 -17.80 15.25
C ARG A 49 20.09 -18.33 14.79
N MET A 50 19.77 -19.58 15.13
CA MET A 50 18.45 -20.15 14.88
C MET A 50 17.35 -19.25 15.46
N GLY A 51 16.30 -19.01 14.68
CA GLY A 51 15.19 -18.12 15.06
C GLY A 51 15.50 -16.61 14.95
N TYR A 52 16.74 -16.21 14.64
CA TYR A 52 17.10 -14.81 14.43
C TYR A 52 17.04 -14.46 12.94
N PHE A 53 15.92 -13.90 12.51
CA PHE A 53 15.75 -13.46 11.14
C PHE A 53 16.16 -11.99 10.98
N LEU A 54 16.63 -11.62 9.79
CA LEU A 54 16.99 -10.25 9.47
C LEU A 54 15.81 -9.31 9.73
N ASN A 55 16.09 -8.20 10.43
CA ASN A 55 15.08 -7.20 10.70
C ASN A 55 14.74 -6.49 9.39
N VAL A 56 13.50 -6.65 8.93
CA VAL A 56 12.97 -5.90 7.80
C VAL A 56 12.57 -4.54 8.36
N LEU A 57 12.95 -3.46 7.68
CA LEU A 57 12.77 -2.10 8.19
C LEU A 57 12.13 -1.24 7.10
N ALA A 58 11.02 -0.57 7.43
CA ALA A 58 10.24 0.20 6.46
C ALA A 58 10.93 1.43 5.87
N TYR A 59 11.94 1.99 6.55
CA TYR A 59 12.70 3.12 6.00
C TYR A 59 13.64 2.71 4.86
N ASP A 60 13.91 1.41 4.72
CA ASP A 60 14.72 0.83 3.65
C ASP A 60 13.85 0.21 2.54
N ILE A 61 12.63 0.74 2.32
CA ILE A 61 11.67 0.15 1.37
C ILE A 61 12.24 0.01 -0.05
N ASP A 62 13.12 0.92 -0.47
CA ASP A 62 13.79 0.85 -1.77
C ASP A 62 14.71 -0.37 -1.85
N ILE A 63 15.46 -0.66 -0.78
CA ILE A 63 16.29 -1.86 -0.68
C ILE A 63 15.41 -3.11 -0.73
N TRP A 64 14.32 -3.13 0.04
CA TRP A 64 13.40 -4.27 0.05
C TRP A 64 12.71 -4.50 -1.30
N GLY A 65 12.42 -3.43 -2.06
CA GLY A 65 11.95 -3.56 -3.44
C GLY A 65 12.94 -4.33 -4.32
N HIS A 66 14.23 -4.04 -4.23
CA HIS A 66 15.26 -4.77 -4.97
C HIS A 66 15.44 -6.22 -4.47
N VAL A 67 15.36 -6.45 -3.17
CA VAL A 67 15.46 -7.79 -2.57
C VAL A 67 14.27 -8.65 -2.99
N LEU A 68 13.05 -8.11 -2.99
CA LEU A 68 11.85 -8.82 -3.43
C LEU A 68 11.93 -9.19 -4.93
N LYS A 69 12.44 -8.29 -5.78
CA LYS A 69 12.69 -8.62 -7.19
C LYS A 69 13.68 -9.78 -7.34
N ALA A 70 14.76 -9.77 -6.55
CA ALA A 70 15.70 -10.87 -6.51
C ALA A 70 15.06 -12.18 -6.01
N THR A 71 14.15 -12.13 -5.01
CA THR A 71 13.43 -13.35 -4.58
C THR A 71 12.56 -13.94 -5.68
N ASP A 72 11.96 -13.11 -6.53
CA ASP A 72 11.17 -13.57 -7.66
C ASP A 72 12.05 -14.22 -8.73
N ALA A 73 13.12 -13.52 -9.14
CA ALA A 73 14.08 -14.03 -10.12
C ALA A 73 14.74 -15.35 -9.67
N LEU A 74 15.00 -15.51 -8.37
CA LEU A 74 15.61 -16.71 -7.79
C LEU A 74 14.58 -17.75 -7.32
N GLN A 75 13.29 -17.57 -7.63
CA GLN A 75 12.20 -18.48 -7.25
C GLN A 75 12.20 -18.82 -5.75
N MET A 76 12.29 -17.80 -4.90
CA MET A 76 12.36 -17.91 -3.44
C MET A 76 11.03 -17.51 -2.77
N THR A 77 9.92 -18.13 -3.21
CA THR A 77 8.55 -17.76 -2.79
C THR A 77 8.37 -17.68 -1.28
N ASP A 78 8.85 -18.68 -0.52
CA ASP A 78 8.75 -18.67 0.96
C ASP A 78 9.45 -17.44 1.57
N THR A 79 10.63 -17.09 1.04
CA THR A 79 11.40 -15.94 1.52
C THR A 79 10.67 -14.64 1.18
N ARG A 80 10.12 -14.55 -0.03
CA ARG A 80 9.28 -13.42 -0.47
C ARG A 80 8.10 -13.22 0.47
N THR A 81 7.34 -14.28 0.76
CA THR A 81 6.19 -14.22 1.67
C THR A 81 6.60 -13.75 3.07
N ILE A 82 7.72 -14.25 3.61
CA ILE A 82 8.22 -13.81 4.93
C ILE A 82 8.57 -12.32 4.93
N ILE A 83 9.21 -11.82 3.87
CA ILE A 83 9.56 -10.39 3.76
C ILE A 83 8.29 -9.55 3.71
N LEU A 84 7.32 -9.91 2.86
CA LEU A 84 6.04 -9.19 2.73
C LEU A 84 5.24 -9.20 4.05
N ASP A 85 5.20 -10.33 4.75
CA ASP A 85 4.54 -10.46 6.05
C ASP A 85 5.19 -9.55 7.11
N ARG A 86 6.52 -9.41 7.09
CA ARG A 86 7.22 -8.47 7.97
C ARG A 86 6.98 -7.02 7.59
N LEU A 87 6.96 -6.70 6.29
CA LEU A 87 6.64 -5.35 5.80
C LEU A 87 5.27 -4.88 6.31
N GLN A 88 4.32 -5.79 6.42
CA GLN A 88 3.00 -5.54 6.98
C GLN A 88 3.03 -4.99 8.42
N GLY A 89 4.04 -5.35 9.22
CA GLY A 89 4.18 -4.96 10.62
C GLY A 89 4.56 -3.49 10.81
N HIS A 90 5.01 -2.83 9.75
CA HIS A 90 5.46 -1.45 9.84
C HIS A 90 4.33 -0.42 9.65
N GLU A 91 4.64 0.79 10.10
CA GLU A 91 3.81 1.96 9.85
C GLU A 91 4.03 2.45 8.41
N VAL A 92 2.92 2.52 7.67
CA VAL A 92 2.87 3.18 6.36
C VAL A 92 2.51 4.64 6.62
N ASN A 93 3.17 5.57 5.92
CA ASN A 93 2.92 6.99 6.01
C ASN A 93 2.79 7.59 4.59
N THR A 94 2.48 8.88 4.50
CA THR A 94 2.25 9.55 3.22
C THR A 94 3.45 9.49 2.26
N SER A 95 4.68 9.50 2.80
CA SER A 95 5.90 9.53 1.98
C SER A 95 6.27 8.18 1.36
N ASN A 96 5.82 7.07 1.95
CA ASN A 96 6.17 5.73 1.50
C ASN A 96 4.96 4.90 1.00
N ALA A 97 3.72 5.35 1.22
CA ALA A 97 2.51 4.62 0.83
C ALA A 97 2.48 4.22 -0.65
N VAL A 98 2.99 5.06 -1.54
CA VAL A 98 3.08 4.76 -2.98
C VAL A 98 4.03 3.60 -3.25
N LYS A 99 5.22 3.61 -2.63
CA LYS A 99 6.22 2.55 -2.80
C LYS A 99 5.75 1.21 -2.21
N PHE A 100 5.12 1.26 -1.04
CA PHE A 100 4.51 0.07 -0.45
C PHE A 100 3.39 -0.49 -1.33
N LEU A 101 2.51 0.38 -1.86
CA LEU A 101 1.44 -0.07 -2.74
C LEU A 101 1.99 -0.63 -4.05
N GLN A 102 3.03 -0.04 -4.62
CA GLN A 102 3.71 -0.58 -5.79
C GLN A 102 4.18 -2.03 -5.53
N ILE A 103 4.93 -2.25 -4.45
CA ILE A 103 5.35 -3.59 -4.02
C ILE A 103 4.14 -4.52 -3.88
N CYS A 104 3.05 -4.02 -3.30
CA CYS A 104 1.83 -4.82 -3.14
C CYS A 104 1.20 -5.27 -4.47
N MET A 105 1.35 -4.47 -5.53
CA MET A 105 0.80 -4.78 -6.85
C MET A 105 1.69 -5.74 -7.64
N ASP A 106 2.99 -5.78 -7.32
CA ASP A 106 3.99 -6.62 -8.00
C ASP A 106 3.96 -8.08 -7.53
N TYR A 107 3.37 -8.39 -6.36
CA TYR A 107 3.40 -9.73 -5.76
C TYR A 107 2.02 -10.22 -5.30
N GLU A 108 1.63 -11.40 -5.76
CA GLU A 108 0.35 -12.05 -5.42
C GLU A 108 0.24 -12.40 -3.93
N GLU A 109 1.35 -12.73 -3.27
CA GLU A 109 1.37 -13.13 -1.85
C GLU A 109 1.27 -11.95 -0.88
N THR A 110 1.04 -10.74 -1.40
CA THR A 110 0.98 -9.53 -0.59
C THR A 110 -0.15 -9.61 0.45
N PRO A 111 0.14 -9.33 1.74
CA PRO A 111 -0.88 -9.24 2.76
C PRO A 111 -1.92 -8.16 2.49
N ARG A 112 -3.20 -8.51 2.55
CA ARG A 112 -4.33 -7.58 2.36
C ARG A 112 -4.26 -6.35 3.26
N CYS A 113 -3.77 -6.54 4.49
CA CYS A 113 -3.66 -5.46 5.46
C CYS A 113 -2.67 -4.36 5.01
N LEU A 114 -1.65 -4.72 4.22
CA LEU A 114 -0.67 -3.79 3.70
C LEU A 114 -1.26 -2.95 2.56
N ILE A 115 -1.99 -3.59 1.64
CA ILE A 115 -2.77 -2.90 0.60
C ILE A 115 -3.74 -1.92 1.25
N PHE A 116 -4.51 -2.39 2.22
CA PHE A 116 -5.46 -1.58 2.99
C PHE A 116 -4.78 -0.35 3.60
N LYS A 117 -3.67 -0.51 4.33
CA LYS A 117 -2.92 0.61 4.94
C LYS A 117 -2.52 1.66 3.90
N CYS A 118 -2.01 1.22 2.74
CA CYS A 118 -1.59 2.12 1.67
C CYS A 118 -2.79 2.86 1.08
N LEU A 119 -3.87 2.15 0.75
CA LEU A 119 -5.08 2.74 0.19
C LEU A 119 -5.75 3.70 1.16
N THR A 120 -5.81 3.40 2.45
CA THR A 120 -6.33 4.32 3.48
C THR A 120 -5.58 5.66 3.42
N ILE A 121 -4.24 5.64 3.34
CA ILE A 121 -3.43 6.86 3.29
C ILE A 121 -3.65 7.62 1.98
N LEU A 122 -3.59 6.92 0.85
CA LEU A 122 -3.70 7.53 -0.48
C LEU A 122 -5.13 7.96 -0.82
N ALA A 123 -6.15 7.29 -0.27
CA ALA A 123 -7.54 7.66 -0.45
C ALA A 123 -7.92 8.87 0.39
N TYR A 124 -7.43 8.94 1.63
CA TYR A 124 -7.79 10.01 2.55
C TYR A 124 -6.89 11.23 2.44
N ARG A 125 -5.80 11.16 1.67
CA ARG A 125 -5.00 12.37 1.49
C ARG A 125 -5.71 13.40 0.61
N ARG A 126 -5.54 14.68 0.93
CA ARG A 126 -6.15 15.78 0.14
C ARG A 126 -5.53 15.86 -1.26
N GLN A 127 -4.22 15.66 -1.36
CA GLN A 127 -3.47 15.71 -2.60
C GLN A 127 -3.92 14.63 -3.60
N ARG A 128 -4.06 15.01 -4.88
CA ARG A 128 -4.27 14.06 -5.97
C ARG A 128 -3.04 13.18 -6.18
N ILE A 129 -3.18 12.09 -6.92
CA ILE A 129 -2.04 11.30 -7.38
C ILE A 129 -1.25 12.14 -8.39
N THR A 130 0.04 12.36 -8.14
CA THR A 130 0.91 13.12 -9.03
C THR A 130 1.33 12.28 -10.22
N PRO A 131 1.78 12.88 -11.34
CA PRO A 131 2.28 12.12 -12.49
C PRO A 131 3.42 11.14 -12.14
N GLU A 132 4.30 11.53 -11.21
CA GLU A 132 5.40 10.67 -10.73
C GLU A 132 4.86 9.44 -10.00
N GLU A 133 3.83 9.62 -9.18
CA GLU A 133 3.19 8.52 -8.46
C GLU A 133 2.38 7.62 -9.40
N VAL A 134 1.75 8.19 -10.44
CA VAL A 134 1.13 7.39 -11.52
C VAL A 134 2.18 6.51 -12.18
N GLY A 135 3.35 7.07 -12.49
CA GLY A 135 4.47 6.31 -13.07
C GLY A 135 4.96 5.20 -12.15
N ALA A 136 5.02 5.43 -10.84
CA ALA A 136 5.46 4.42 -9.87
C ALA A 136 4.42 3.32 -9.63
N LEU A 137 3.13 3.66 -9.55
CA LEU A 137 2.04 2.70 -9.29
C LEU A 137 1.66 1.86 -10.50
N GLY A 138 2.01 2.33 -11.71
CA GLY A 138 1.48 1.78 -12.95
C GLY A 138 -0.03 1.93 -13.06
N GLU A 139 -0.62 1.32 -14.09
CA GLU A 139 -2.04 1.44 -14.38
C GLU A 139 -2.92 0.82 -13.30
N LYS A 140 -2.63 -0.42 -12.90
CA LYS A 140 -3.41 -1.17 -11.90
C LYS A 140 -3.45 -0.44 -10.56
N GLY A 141 -2.28 -0.01 -10.05
CA GLY A 141 -2.20 0.72 -8.78
C GLY A 141 -2.89 2.09 -8.85
N THR A 142 -2.71 2.83 -9.95
CA THR A 142 -3.35 4.14 -10.15
C THR A 142 -4.87 4.01 -10.22
N TYR A 143 -5.39 3.04 -10.98
CA TYR A 143 -6.81 2.75 -11.06
C TYR A 143 -7.38 2.44 -9.67
N LEU A 144 -6.72 1.55 -8.92
CA LEU A 144 -7.18 1.15 -7.59
C LEU A 144 -7.26 2.33 -6.61
N VAL A 145 -6.26 3.21 -6.61
CA VAL A 145 -6.29 4.40 -5.75
C VAL A 145 -7.42 5.35 -6.16
N ASN A 146 -7.57 5.62 -7.46
CA ASN A 146 -8.64 6.50 -7.95
C ASN A 146 -10.03 5.93 -7.68
N TYR A 147 -10.22 4.63 -7.94
CA TYR A 147 -11.46 3.91 -7.62
C TYR A 147 -11.78 4.01 -6.13
N THR A 148 -10.81 3.74 -5.26
CA THR A 148 -11.01 3.85 -3.81
C THR A 148 -11.39 5.28 -3.38
N ARG A 149 -10.72 6.29 -3.94
CA ARG A 149 -11.04 7.71 -3.69
C ARG A 149 -12.46 8.06 -4.13
N GLU A 150 -12.86 7.59 -5.30
CA GLU A 150 -14.20 7.81 -5.84
C GLU A 150 -15.26 7.12 -4.98
N ARG A 151 -15.02 5.89 -4.53
CA ARG A 151 -15.92 5.18 -3.61
C ARG A 151 -16.09 5.93 -2.30
N VAL A 152 -15.01 6.43 -1.71
CA VAL A 152 -15.06 7.29 -0.52
C VAL A 152 -15.88 8.56 -0.79
N LEU A 153 -15.68 9.22 -1.93
CA LEU A 153 -16.43 10.41 -2.34
C LEU A 153 -17.93 10.14 -2.50
N LEU A 154 -18.29 9.07 -3.20
CA LEU A 154 -19.69 8.66 -3.41
C LEU A 154 -20.36 8.36 -2.08
N THR A 155 -19.68 7.63 -1.19
CA THR A 155 -20.18 7.37 0.16
C THR A 155 -20.38 8.67 0.95
N LEU A 156 -19.43 9.61 0.92
CA LEU A 156 -19.57 10.92 1.54
C LEU A 156 -20.78 11.69 1.00
N ALA A 157 -20.96 11.69 -0.33
CA ALA A 157 -22.06 12.39 -1.00
C ALA A 157 -23.42 11.79 -0.62
N LEU A 158 -23.55 10.47 -0.62
CA LEU A 158 -24.76 9.76 -0.18
C LEU A 158 -25.10 10.08 1.28
N MET A 159 -24.10 10.09 2.16
CA MET A 159 -24.30 10.49 3.56
C MET A 159 -24.74 11.96 3.67
N ALA A 160 -24.18 12.84 2.84
CA ALA A 160 -24.48 14.27 2.85
C ALA A 160 -25.89 14.60 2.31
N THR A 161 -26.50 13.73 1.51
CA THR A 161 -27.87 13.89 1.00
C THR A 161 -28.90 13.12 1.82
N GLY A 162 -28.48 12.39 2.86
CA GLY A 162 -29.37 11.57 3.68
C GLY A 162 -29.78 10.25 3.02
N GLY A 163 -29.01 9.78 2.04
CA GLY A 163 -29.21 8.49 1.41
C GLY A 163 -29.10 7.32 2.41
N PRO A 164 -29.72 6.18 2.11
CA PRO A 164 -29.60 5.00 2.94
C PRO A 164 -28.16 4.52 2.90
N LEU A 165 -27.54 4.38 4.07
CA LEU A 165 -26.38 3.52 4.23
C LEU A 165 -26.73 2.41 5.19
N GLU A 166 -26.36 1.20 4.80
CA GLU A 166 -26.29 0.03 5.67
C GLU A 166 -25.11 0.21 6.62
N LEU A 167 -25.24 1.16 7.57
CA LEU A 167 -24.25 1.40 8.60
C LEU A 167 -24.52 0.45 9.77
N GLU A 168 -23.70 -0.59 9.86
CA GLU A 168 -23.70 -1.50 11.01
C GLU A 168 -22.71 -1.09 12.10
N GLY A 169 -23.08 -1.40 13.35
CA GLY A 169 -22.24 -1.22 14.53
C GLY A 169 -21.90 0.25 14.81
N GLU A 170 -20.62 0.52 15.05
CA GLU A 170 -20.12 1.86 15.43
C GLU A 170 -20.39 2.94 14.38
N ALA A 171 -20.65 2.56 13.13
CA ALA A 171 -21.00 3.50 12.06
C ALA A 171 -22.34 4.23 12.31
N LYS A 172 -23.25 3.64 13.10
CA LYS A 172 -24.47 4.33 13.57
C LYS A 172 -24.16 5.55 14.44
N ARG A 173 -22.96 5.64 15.02
CA ARG A 173 -22.54 6.84 15.77
C ARG A 173 -22.39 8.07 14.85
N LEU A 174 -22.20 7.92 13.54
CA LEU A 174 -22.27 9.07 12.62
C LEU A 174 -23.66 9.72 12.59
N LEU A 175 -24.72 8.94 12.85
CA LEU A 175 -26.08 9.49 12.95
C LEU A 175 -26.25 10.33 14.22
N SER A 176 -25.47 10.07 15.28
CA SER A 176 -25.50 10.84 16.52
C SER A 176 -24.95 12.28 16.38
N LEU A 177 -24.29 12.58 15.26
CA LEU A 177 -23.85 13.94 14.92
C LEU A 177 -25.03 14.88 14.57
N GLY A 178 -26.25 14.35 14.40
CA GLY A 178 -27.46 15.13 14.15
C GLY A 178 -27.32 16.05 12.92
N ASP A 179 -27.87 17.25 13.00
CA ASP A 179 -27.86 18.22 11.90
C ASP A 179 -26.45 18.70 11.51
N ARG A 180 -25.49 18.61 12.44
CA ARG A 180 -24.08 18.98 12.19
C ARG A 180 -23.39 18.03 11.23
N ARG A 181 -23.90 16.79 11.07
CA ARG A 181 -23.33 15.79 10.15
C ARG A 181 -23.20 16.34 8.74
N PHE A 182 -24.20 17.07 8.26
CA PHE A 182 -24.26 17.56 6.89
C PHE A 182 -23.22 18.64 6.63
N ALA A 183 -23.06 19.57 7.58
CA ALA A 183 -22.04 20.60 7.51
C ALA A 183 -20.63 20.00 7.55
N ILE A 184 -20.40 19.00 8.40
CA ILE A 184 -19.12 18.29 8.49
C ILE A 184 -18.82 17.53 7.18
N LEU A 185 -19.77 16.74 6.68
CA LEU A 185 -19.61 15.97 5.45
C LEU A 185 -19.33 16.87 4.24
N ARG A 186 -20.06 17.99 4.12
CA ARG A 186 -19.82 18.97 3.06
C ARG A 186 -18.38 19.50 3.13
N ARG A 187 -17.89 19.82 4.34
CA ARG A 187 -16.51 20.28 4.52
C ARG A 187 -15.46 19.22 4.14
N VAL A 188 -15.72 17.94 4.42
CA VAL A 188 -14.85 16.84 3.95
C VAL A 188 -14.85 16.76 2.43
N ILE A 189 -16.02 16.87 1.78
CA ILE A 189 -16.13 16.88 0.31
C ILE A 189 -15.37 18.07 -0.28
N ASP A 190 -15.49 19.25 0.34
CA ASP A 190 -14.76 20.45 -0.07
C ASP A 190 -13.24 20.22 0.07
N ASN A 191 -12.77 19.55 1.13
CA ASN A 191 -11.34 19.22 1.32
C ASN A 191 -10.79 18.30 0.21
N ILE A 192 -11.62 17.43 -0.38
CA ILE A 192 -11.22 16.57 -1.50
C ILE A 192 -11.26 17.33 -2.83
N SER A 193 -12.19 18.29 -2.94
CA SER A 193 -12.47 19.05 -4.17
C SER A 193 -11.61 20.31 -4.32
N ALA A 194 -11.05 20.81 -3.22
CA ALA A 194 -10.15 21.96 -3.19
C ALA A 194 -8.88 21.66 -4.00
N SER A 195 -8.92 22.03 -5.28
CA SER A 195 -7.76 22.07 -6.17
C SER A 195 -6.66 22.96 -5.58
N ASP A 196 -5.39 22.58 -5.81
CA ASP A 196 -4.13 23.24 -5.40
C ASP A 196 -4.06 24.78 -5.51
N ARG A 197 -5.01 25.43 -6.19
CA ARG A 197 -5.00 26.89 -6.43
C ARG A 197 -5.07 27.74 -5.16
N HIS A 198 -5.48 27.18 -4.03
CA HIS A 198 -5.58 27.90 -2.75
C HIS A 198 -4.89 27.20 -1.58
N ALA A 199 -4.03 26.20 -1.83
CA ALA A 199 -3.24 25.59 -0.77
C ALA A 199 -2.30 26.65 -0.17
N ARG A 200 -2.76 27.30 0.91
CA ARG A 200 -1.91 28.15 1.74
C ARG A 200 -0.78 27.25 2.24
N LYS A 201 0.41 27.78 2.48
CA LYS A 201 1.55 27.01 3.04
C LYS A 201 1.18 26.20 4.30
N THR A 202 0.10 26.58 5.00
CA THR A 202 -0.47 25.89 6.16
C THR A 202 -1.42 24.72 5.84
N ASP A 203 -1.98 24.64 4.63
CA ASP A 203 -2.84 23.52 4.17
C ASP A 203 -2.01 22.33 3.64
N ALA A 204 -0.74 22.55 3.28
CA ALA A 204 0.21 21.49 2.96
C ALA A 204 0.49 20.56 4.16
N ASP A 205 0.23 21.05 5.38
CA ASP A 205 0.43 20.32 6.64
C ASP A 205 -0.84 19.58 7.13
N ALA A 206 -1.97 19.69 6.43
CA ALA A 206 -3.18 18.93 6.73
C ALA A 206 -3.30 17.74 5.77
N PRO A 207 -2.65 16.59 6.05
CA PRO A 207 -2.52 15.52 5.08
C PRO A 207 -3.85 14.85 4.78
N ASN A 208 -4.86 14.94 5.65
CA ASN A 208 -6.07 14.10 5.60
C ASN A 208 -7.36 14.91 5.35
N ILE A 209 -8.26 14.38 4.51
CA ILE A 209 -9.58 14.93 4.16
C ILE A 209 -10.52 15.06 5.37
N PHE A 210 -10.36 14.22 6.39
CA PHE A 210 -11.17 14.23 7.61
C PHE A 210 -10.72 15.27 8.62
N GLN A 211 -9.59 15.94 8.40
CA GLN A 211 -9.16 17.06 9.23
C GLN A 211 -9.99 18.29 8.87
N LEU A 212 -10.93 18.68 9.75
CA LEU A 212 -11.89 19.75 9.50
C LEU A 212 -11.34 21.10 9.91
N CYS A 213 -10.59 21.19 11.01
CA CYS A 213 -10.10 22.45 11.55
C CYS A 213 -8.57 22.53 11.55
N TYR A 214 -8.02 23.56 10.91
CA TYR A 214 -6.62 23.97 11.08
C TYR A 214 -6.61 25.31 11.81
N TYR A 215 -6.81 25.27 13.13
CA TYR A 215 -6.61 26.44 13.98
C TYR A 215 -5.53 26.11 15.00
N PRO A 216 -4.42 26.88 15.06
CA PRO A 216 -3.35 26.65 16.02
C PRO A 216 -3.81 26.81 17.49
N THR A 217 -5.04 27.28 17.72
CA THR A 217 -5.63 27.46 19.05
C THR A 217 -7.07 26.94 19.08
N LEU A 218 -7.26 25.63 18.89
CA LEU A 218 -8.49 24.99 19.36
C LEU A 218 -8.42 24.89 20.88
N CYS A 219 -9.53 25.14 21.59
CA CYS A 219 -9.59 24.77 23.00
C CYS A 219 -9.63 23.24 23.13
N ASP A 220 -9.22 22.72 24.29
CA ASP A 220 -9.11 21.27 24.54
C ASP A 220 -10.42 20.49 24.28
N SER A 221 -11.57 21.13 24.47
CA SER A 221 -12.87 20.53 24.18
C SER A 221 -13.07 20.35 22.67
N CYS A 222 -12.82 21.40 21.88
CA CYS A 222 -12.94 21.37 20.43
C CYS A 222 -11.92 20.41 19.80
N ALA A 223 -10.68 20.37 20.32
CA ALA A 223 -9.65 19.45 19.85
C ALA A 223 -10.05 17.98 20.08
N ARG A 224 -10.59 17.65 21.27
CA ARG A 224 -11.09 16.30 21.57
C ARG A 224 -12.28 15.91 20.72
N GLN A 225 -13.20 16.83 20.47
CA GLN A 225 -14.35 16.58 19.60
C GLN A 225 -13.90 16.33 18.15
N GLU A 226 -12.95 17.12 17.65
CA GLU A 226 -12.38 16.96 16.31
C GLU A 226 -11.68 15.60 16.16
N ALA A 227 -10.82 15.22 17.11
CA ALA A 227 -10.16 13.92 17.12
C ALA A 227 -11.18 12.76 17.18
N SER A 228 -12.25 12.92 17.94
CA SER A 228 -13.33 11.91 18.03
C SER A 228 -14.09 11.79 16.70
N ASN A 229 -14.38 12.91 16.05
CA ASN A 229 -14.99 12.92 14.72
C ASN A 229 -14.08 12.24 13.71
N GLN A 230 -12.79 12.61 13.64
CA GLN A 230 -11.82 12.01 12.73
C GLN A 230 -11.71 10.49 12.91
N ARG A 231 -11.66 10.01 14.16
CA ARG A 231 -11.65 8.57 14.44
C ARG A 231 -12.91 7.87 13.95
N LEU A 232 -14.07 8.49 14.16
CA LEU A 232 -15.35 7.95 13.71
C LEU A 232 -15.44 7.91 12.18
N PHE A 233 -15.04 8.99 11.49
CA PHE A 233 -14.96 9.00 10.03
C PHE A 233 -14.02 7.92 9.54
N LYS A 234 -12.79 7.86 10.06
CA LYS A 234 -11.83 6.82 9.70
C LYS A 234 -12.42 5.42 9.85
N LEU A 235 -13.04 5.11 10.98
CA LEU A 235 -13.63 3.79 11.22
C LEU A 235 -14.72 3.41 10.21
N VAL A 236 -15.55 4.37 9.78
CA VAL A 236 -16.62 4.11 8.80
C VAL A 236 -16.05 3.95 7.40
N PHE A 237 -15.16 4.86 7.00
CA PHE A 237 -14.59 4.84 5.66
C PHE A 237 -13.54 3.75 5.48
N ASP A 238 -12.92 3.25 6.56
CA ASP A 238 -12.00 2.12 6.52
C ASP A 238 -12.75 0.86 6.03
N LYS A 239 -14.06 0.73 6.32
CA LYS A 239 -14.88 -0.34 5.74
C LYS A 239 -15.04 -0.23 4.23
N VAL A 240 -15.17 1.00 3.70
CA VAL A 240 -15.25 1.26 2.26
C VAL A 240 -13.92 0.94 1.58
N VAL A 241 -12.80 1.32 2.20
CA VAL A 241 -11.47 0.99 1.67
C VAL A 241 -11.26 -0.53 1.70
N MET A 242 -11.64 -1.21 2.79
CA MET A 242 -11.51 -2.66 2.89
C MET A 242 -12.37 -3.40 1.84
N SER A 243 -13.58 -2.93 1.54
CA SER A 243 -14.39 -3.54 0.47
C SER A 243 -13.71 -3.41 -0.89
N CYS A 244 -13.05 -2.28 -1.17
CA CYS A 244 -12.26 -2.13 -2.40
C CYS A 244 -11.06 -3.10 -2.45
N VAL A 245 -10.43 -3.39 -1.31
CA VAL A 245 -9.36 -4.41 -1.22
C VAL A 245 -9.91 -5.81 -1.48
N ASP A 246 -11.07 -6.15 -0.93
CA ASP A 246 -11.68 -7.47 -1.14
C ASP A 246 -12.17 -7.66 -2.58
N GLU A 247 -12.74 -6.61 -3.20
CA GLU A 247 -13.13 -6.61 -4.62
C GLU A 247 -11.93 -6.88 -5.55
N LEU A 248 -10.76 -6.28 -5.27
CA LEU A 248 -9.54 -6.50 -6.05
C LEU A 248 -9.14 -7.99 -6.12
N ILE A 249 -9.35 -8.73 -5.04
CA ILE A 249 -8.93 -10.13 -4.91
C ILE A 249 -9.94 -11.08 -5.54
N GLN A 250 -11.19 -10.63 -5.70
CA GLN A 250 -12.26 -11.43 -6.31
C GLN A 250 -12.31 -11.32 -7.83
N VAL A 251 -11.59 -10.37 -8.44
CA VAL A 251 -11.51 -10.26 -9.90
C VAL A 251 -10.43 -11.24 -10.41
N PRO A 252 -10.81 -12.35 -11.09
CA PRO A 252 -9.84 -13.13 -11.86
C PRO A 252 -9.30 -12.24 -12.98
N ASP A 253 -8.05 -12.42 -13.40
CA ASP A 253 -7.26 -11.67 -14.41
C ASP A 253 -7.96 -11.43 -15.78
N THR A 254 -9.12 -10.78 -15.76
CA THR A 254 -9.96 -10.47 -16.91
C THR A 254 -9.69 -9.04 -17.40
N LEU A 255 -8.99 -8.22 -16.60
CA LEU A 255 -8.50 -6.90 -17.01
C LEU A 255 -7.31 -6.98 -17.97
N GLY A 256 -6.58 -8.10 -18.03
CA GLY A 256 -5.55 -8.32 -19.05
C GLY A 256 -6.11 -8.54 -20.47
N ALA A 257 -7.39 -8.92 -20.61
CA ALA A 257 -7.99 -9.23 -21.90
C ALA A 257 -8.68 -8.03 -22.58
N HIS A 258 -9.00 -6.96 -21.85
CA HIS A 258 -9.74 -5.81 -22.40
C HIS A 258 -8.85 -4.65 -22.87
N MET A 259 -7.53 -4.74 -22.68
CA MET A 259 -6.59 -3.69 -23.07
C MET A 259 -5.82 -3.98 -24.37
N SER A 260 -5.97 -5.17 -24.95
CA SER A 260 -5.35 -5.53 -26.22
C SER A 260 -6.37 -5.45 -27.37
N LEU A 261 -6.96 -4.28 -27.59
CA LEU A 261 -7.71 -3.97 -28.82
C LEU A 261 -7.69 -2.46 -29.07
N LYS A 262 -6.63 -2.01 -29.74
CA LYS A 262 -6.61 -0.97 -30.79
C LYS A 262 -5.17 -0.78 -31.28
N ASP A 263 -4.78 -1.62 -32.23
CA ASP A 263 -4.09 -1.15 -33.43
C ASP A 263 -5.16 -0.99 -34.53
#